data_AF-A0A1I3Y0Q1-F1
#
_entry.id   AF-A0A1I3Y0Q1-F1
#
_cell.length_a   1.000
_cell.length_b   1.000
_cell.length_c   1.000
_cell.angle_alpha   90.00
_cell.angle_beta   90.00
_cell.angle_gamma   90.00
#
_symmetry.space_group_name_H-M   'P 1'
#
loop_
_entity.id
_entity.type
_entity.pdbx_description
1 polymer ?
#
loop_
_entity_poly.entity_id
_entity_poly.type
_entity_poly.pdbx_seq_one_letter_code
_entity_poly.pdbx_strand_id
1 'polypeptide(L)'
;MHRPIALALLASLSVAPALAQSPPASPPGPPGATSAATAEAMRTLREAEDGLREVLKRLEEGAITPSAATSRLRQALNEVERAMLRLPADSRRGAAWQTAAKEVSEAMAMVREEGADLASARAAAGEALATLPSLAGADAGTGGS
;
A
#
# COMPACT_ATOMS: atom_id res chain seq x y z
N MET A 1 13.44 52.47 -49.98
CA MET A 1 12.61 51.96 -51.10
C MET A 1 13.11 50.56 -51.47
N HIS A 2 12.20 49.66 -51.92
CA HIS A 2 12.37 48.23 -52.28
C HIS A 2 12.22 47.24 -51.10
N ARG A 3 11.00 46.87 -50.71
CA ARG A 3 10.04 45.85 -51.25
C ARG A 3 10.50 44.39 -51.06
N PRO A 4 9.77 43.57 -50.27
CA PRO A 4 10.05 42.15 -50.07
C PRO A 4 9.51 41.26 -51.20
N ILE A 5 10.22 40.15 -51.39
CA ILE A 5 10.00 39.08 -52.36
C ILE A 5 8.73 38.29 -51.99
N ALA A 6 7.85 38.14 -52.97
CA ALA A 6 6.76 37.18 -52.96
C ALA A 6 7.29 35.79 -53.32
N LEU A 7 6.85 34.76 -52.59
CA LEU A 7 6.82 33.40 -53.11
C LEU A 7 5.67 32.63 -52.46
N ALA A 8 4.73 32.27 -53.33
CA ALA A 8 3.57 31.44 -53.07
C ALA A 8 3.97 29.98 -52.86
N LEU A 9 3.20 29.23 -52.07
CA LEU A 9 2.76 27.89 -52.49
C LEU A 9 1.57 27.38 -51.66
N LEU A 10 0.54 26.98 -52.40
CA LEU A 10 -0.60 26.18 -51.95
C LEU A 10 -0.19 24.76 -51.53
N ALA A 11 -0.89 24.20 -50.55
CA ALA A 11 -1.43 22.83 -50.55
C ALA A 11 -2.04 22.55 -49.16
N SER A 12 -3.36 22.55 -49.02
CA SER A 12 -4.24 21.38 -49.20
C SER A 12 -4.42 20.53 -47.93
N LEU A 13 -5.64 20.63 -47.40
CA LEU A 13 -6.52 19.50 -47.13
C LEU A 13 -6.17 18.55 -45.96
N SER A 14 -6.88 18.70 -44.83
CA SER A 14 -7.65 17.59 -44.23
C SER A 14 -8.68 18.05 -43.20
N VAL A 15 -9.92 17.69 -43.53
CA VAL A 15 -11.09 17.29 -42.72
C VAL A 15 -10.93 17.29 -41.18
N ALA A 16 -11.90 17.96 -40.53
CA ALA A 16 -12.22 18.04 -39.08
C ALA A 16 -12.81 16.71 -38.52
N PRO A 17 -13.51 16.63 -37.36
CA PRO A 17 -13.60 17.48 -36.16
C PRO A 17 -13.42 16.66 -34.84
N ALA A 18 -12.96 17.23 -33.73
CA ALA A 18 -13.28 16.67 -32.40
C ALA A 18 -12.95 17.66 -31.30
N LEU A 19 -14.00 18.32 -30.83
CA LEU A 19 -14.23 18.76 -29.45
C LEU A 19 -12.97 19.01 -28.62
N ALA A 20 -12.71 20.30 -28.38
CA ALA A 20 -12.05 20.76 -27.16
C ALA A 20 -12.79 20.16 -25.94
N GLN A 21 -12.38 18.97 -25.53
CA GLN A 21 -12.79 18.36 -24.29
C GLN A 21 -11.86 18.94 -23.23
N SER A 22 -12.29 20.06 -22.64
CA SER A 22 -11.80 20.48 -21.33
C SER A 22 -11.76 19.25 -20.43
N PRO A 23 -10.68 19.01 -19.65
CA PRO A 23 -10.66 17.90 -18.71
C PRO A 23 -11.92 18.02 -17.84
N PRO A 24 -12.70 16.94 -17.62
CA PRO A 24 -13.82 17.03 -16.72
C PRO A 24 -13.25 17.42 -15.36
N ALA A 25 -13.66 18.59 -14.87
CA ALA A 25 -13.52 18.92 -13.48
C ALA A 25 -14.16 17.76 -12.71
N SER A 26 -13.33 16.92 -12.10
CA SER A 26 -13.80 15.85 -11.23
C SER A 26 -14.76 16.47 -10.22
N PRO A 27 -16.01 16.01 -10.12
CA PRO A 27 -16.91 16.53 -9.11
C PRO A 27 -16.28 16.26 -7.73
N PRO A 28 -16.44 17.18 -6.76
CA PRO A 28 -16.10 16.86 -5.38
C PRO A 28 -16.97 15.67 -4.97
N GLY A 29 -16.34 14.51 -4.77
CA GLY A 29 -17.03 13.31 -4.32
C GLY A 29 -17.73 13.56 -2.98
N PRO A 30 -18.85 12.86 -2.70
CA PRO A 30 -19.56 13.01 -1.43
C PRO A 30 -18.62 12.72 -0.25
N PRO A 31 -18.72 13.49 0.85
CA PRO A 31 -17.96 13.23 2.06
C PRO A 31 -18.42 11.88 2.65
N GLY A 32 -17.59 10.85 2.53
CA GLY A 32 -17.89 9.51 3.04
C GLY A 32 -17.52 8.35 2.11
N ALA A 33 -17.08 8.61 0.87
CA ALA A 33 -16.57 7.54 0.01
C ALA A 33 -15.09 7.27 0.35
N THR A 34 -14.84 6.28 1.20
CA THR A 34 -13.54 5.57 1.20
C THR A 34 -13.26 5.20 -0.26
N SER A 35 -12.28 5.87 -0.88
CA SER A 35 -12.01 5.72 -2.31
C SER A 35 -11.80 4.24 -2.65
N ALA A 36 -12.21 3.79 -3.84
CA ALA A 36 -12.03 2.39 -4.26
C ALA A 36 -10.58 1.91 -4.08
N ALA A 37 -9.61 2.83 -4.27
CA ALA A 37 -8.20 2.61 -4.00
C ALA A 37 -7.90 2.31 -2.51
N THR A 38 -8.56 3.01 -1.58
CA THR A 38 -8.42 2.78 -0.15
C THR A 38 -9.05 1.45 0.26
N ALA A 39 -10.21 1.10 -0.30
CA ALA A 39 -10.85 -0.19 -0.04
C ALA A 39 -9.99 -1.36 -0.55
N GLU A 40 -9.39 -1.23 -1.73
CA GLU A 40 -8.45 -2.22 -2.29
C GLU A 40 -7.15 -2.31 -1.48
N ALA A 41 -6.60 -1.19 -1.01
CA ALA A 41 -5.43 -1.19 -0.13
C ALA A 41 -5.72 -1.87 1.22
N MET A 42 -6.88 -1.59 1.82
CA MET A 42 -7.35 -2.25 3.05
C MET A 42 -7.63 -3.74 2.87
N ARG A 43 -8.05 -4.15 1.68
CA ARG A 43 -8.18 -5.58 1.33
C ARG A 43 -6.81 -6.24 1.21
N THR A 44 -5.90 -5.61 0.47
CA THR A 44 -4.52 -6.09 0.30
C THR A 44 -3.83 -6.27 1.66
N LEU A 45 -4.04 -5.31 2.58
CA LEU A 45 -3.50 -5.38 3.93
C LEU A 45 -4.05 -6.58 4.71
N ARG A 46 -5.36 -6.82 4.66
CA ARG A 46 -5.98 -8.00 5.29
C ARG A 46 -5.48 -9.31 4.70
N GLU A 47 -5.28 -9.38 3.39
CA GLU A 47 -4.72 -10.57 2.72
C GLU A 47 -3.27 -10.83 3.18
N ALA A 48 -2.46 -9.77 3.34
CA ALA A 48 -1.10 -9.89 3.85
C ALA A 48 -1.05 -10.27 5.35
N GLU A 49 -1.95 -9.72 6.16
CA GLU A 49 -2.13 -10.08 7.58
C GLU A 49 -2.48 -11.56 7.75
N ASP A 50 -3.43 -12.06 6.95
CA ASP A 50 -3.84 -13.47 6.96
C ASP A 50 -2.69 -14.38 6.55
N GLY A 51 -1.93 -13.99 5.52
CA GLY A 51 -0.72 -14.69 5.11
C GLY A 51 0.34 -14.77 6.21
N LEU A 52 0.59 -13.67 6.93
CA LEU A 52 1.49 -13.66 8.09
C LEU A 52 1.00 -14.58 9.22
N ARG A 53 -0.31 -14.54 9.51
CA ARG A 53 -0.92 -15.38 10.54
C ARG A 53 -0.79 -16.86 10.22
N GLU A 54 -1.03 -17.26 8.98
CA GLU A 54 -0.90 -18.64 8.52
C GLU A 54 0.56 -19.13 8.61
N VAL A 55 1.54 -18.27 8.28
CA VAL A 55 2.96 -18.60 8.46
C VAL A 55 3.30 -18.83 9.93
N LEU A 56 2.85 -17.94 10.82
CA LEU A 56 3.05 -18.08 12.26
C LEU A 56 2.40 -19.35 12.82
N LYS A 57 1.18 -19.65 12.40
CA LYS A 57 0.46 -20.87 12.81
C LYS A 57 1.20 -22.13 12.37
N ARG A 58 1.59 -22.22 11.09
CA ARG A 58 2.34 -23.37 10.57
C ARG A 58 3.69 -23.56 11.27
N LEU A 59 4.28 -22.46 11.74
CA LEU A 59 5.49 -22.51 12.55
C LEU A 59 5.23 -23.09 13.96
N GLU A 60 4.06 -22.84 14.58
CA GLU A 60 3.69 -23.47 15.88
C GLU A 60 3.44 -24.94 15.72
N GLU A 61 2.75 -25.30 14.65
CA GLU A 61 2.41 -26.68 14.31
C GLU A 61 3.65 -27.49 13.89
N GLY A 62 4.81 -26.85 13.72
CA GLY A 62 6.03 -27.50 13.22
C GLY A 62 5.90 -27.97 11.77
N ALA A 63 4.92 -27.43 11.02
CA ALA A 63 4.62 -27.82 9.64
C ALA A 63 5.63 -27.24 8.62
N ILE A 64 6.54 -26.37 9.06
CA ILE A 64 7.61 -25.79 8.25
C ILE A 64 8.96 -25.94 8.96
N THR A 65 9.99 -26.28 8.18
CA THR A 65 11.36 -26.38 8.70
C THR A 65 11.88 -24.98 9.08
N PRO A 66 12.81 -24.87 10.05
CA PRO A 66 13.33 -23.58 10.50
C PRO A 66 13.95 -22.74 9.37
N SER A 67 14.69 -23.36 8.45
CA SER A 67 15.26 -22.66 7.29
C SER A 67 14.20 -22.13 6.31
N ALA A 68 13.09 -22.86 6.13
CA ALA A 68 11.97 -22.39 5.33
C ALA A 68 11.13 -21.34 6.08
N ALA A 69 11.05 -21.45 7.40
CA ALA A 69 10.28 -20.56 8.26
C ALA A 69 10.80 -19.12 8.22
N THR A 70 12.11 -18.90 8.37
CA THR A 70 12.69 -17.56 8.27
C THR A 70 12.41 -16.92 6.92
N SER A 71 12.53 -17.70 5.83
CA SER A 71 12.24 -17.21 4.47
C SER A 71 10.76 -16.85 4.29
N ARG A 72 9.84 -17.72 4.76
CA ARG A 72 8.39 -17.50 4.73
C ARG A 72 7.97 -16.30 5.57
N LEU A 73 8.54 -16.17 6.77
CA LEU A 73 8.27 -15.07 7.69
C LEU A 73 8.74 -13.74 7.10
N ARG A 74 9.95 -13.72 6.53
CA ARG A 74 10.48 -12.55 5.81
C ARG A 74 9.57 -12.15 4.67
N GLN A 75 9.08 -13.11 3.88
CA GLN A 75 8.19 -12.83 2.76
C GLN A 75 6.88 -12.22 3.25
N ALA A 76 6.23 -12.85 4.23
CA ALA A 76 4.95 -12.36 4.77
C ALA A 76 5.06 -10.96 5.38
N LEU A 77 6.12 -10.68 6.14
CA LEU A 77 6.36 -9.32 6.69
C LEU A 77 6.57 -8.27 5.59
N ASN A 78 7.28 -8.63 4.51
CA ASN A 78 7.42 -7.72 3.36
C ASN A 78 6.08 -7.46 2.65
N GLU A 79 5.19 -8.45 2.58
CA GLU A 79 3.85 -8.25 1.99
C GLU A 79 3.01 -7.31 2.87
N VAL A 80 3.07 -7.49 4.19
CA VAL A 80 2.42 -6.59 5.16
C VAL A 80 2.93 -5.16 5.00
N GLU A 81 4.26 -4.96 4.99
CA GLU A 81 4.84 -3.62 4.80
C GLU A 81 4.38 -2.99 3.48
N ARG A 82 4.46 -3.73 2.37
CA ARG A 82 4.00 -3.25 1.06
C ARG A 82 2.52 -2.87 1.06
N ALA A 83 1.68 -3.65 1.73
CA ALA A 83 0.28 -3.35 1.86
C ALA A 83 0.02 -2.11 2.73
N MET A 84 0.78 -1.94 3.83
CA MET A 84 0.74 -0.73 4.65
C MET A 84 1.15 0.52 3.86
N LEU A 85 2.15 0.41 2.98
CA LEU A 85 2.61 1.51 2.13
C LEU A 85 1.62 1.86 1.00
N ARG A 86 0.76 0.91 0.61
CA ARG A 86 -0.33 1.14 -0.36
C ARG A 86 -1.48 1.98 0.21
N LEU A 87 -1.58 2.08 1.54
CA LEU A 87 -2.59 2.94 2.16
C LEU A 87 -2.34 4.42 1.83
N PRO A 88 -3.42 5.21 1.64
CA PRO A 88 -3.30 6.63 1.39
C PRO A 88 -2.58 7.33 2.54
N ALA A 89 -1.88 8.43 2.24
CA ALA A 89 -1.04 9.13 3.22
C ALA A 89 -1.83 9.61 4.44
N ASP A 90 -3.11 9.95 4.29
CA ASP A 90 -3.99 10.36 5.39
C ASP A 90 -4.21 9.23 6.42
N SER A 91 -4.37 7.98 5.97
CA SER A 91 -4.44 6.80 6.88
C SER A 91 -3.11 6.50 7.58
N ARG A 92 -2.00 7.10 7.12
CA ARG A 92 -0.66 6.89 7.67
C ARG A 92 -0.23 7.95 8.70
N ARG A 93 -1.11 8.88 9.08
CA ARG A 93 -0.76 9.95 10.04
C ARG A 93 -1.02 9.60 11.52
N GLY A 94 -1.84 8.60 11.80
CA GLY A 94 -2.23 8.25 13.17
C GLY A 94 -1.11 7.60 14.00
N ALA A 95 -1.17 7.77 15.32
CA ALA A 95 -0.26 7.10 16.26
C ALA A 95 -0.33 5.56 16.11
N ALA A 96 -1.52 5.01 15.89
CA ALA A 96 -1.71 3.59 15.59
C ALA A 96 -0.91 3.12 14.38
N TRP A 97 -0.78 3.97 13.34
CA TRP A 97 0.02 3.64 12.16
C TRP A 97 1.52 3.72 12.43
N GLN A 98 1.96 4.73 13.17
CA GLN A 98 3.36 4.84 13.55
C GLN A 98 3.80 3.64 14.41
N THR A 99 2.96 3.21 15.34
CA THR A 99 3.19 1.99 16.13
C THR A 99 3.25 0.77 15.24
N ALA A 100 2.24 0.51 14.41
CA ALA A 100 2.24 -0.67 13.56
C ALA A 100 3.43 -0.71 12.59
N ALA A 101 3.79 0.45 12.01
CA ALA A 101 4.95 0.53 11.10
C ALA A 101 6.27 0.27 11.83
N LYS A 102 6.39 0.75 13.07
CA LYS A 102 7.56 0.49 13.94
C LYS A 102 7.68 -1.01 14.22
N GLU A 103 6.61 -1.65 14.70
CA GLU A 103 6.62 -3.07 15.06
C GLU A 103 6.91 -3.98 13.85
N VAL A 104 6.30 -3.69 12.69
CA VAL A 104 6.60 -4.42 11.44
C VAL A 104 8.06 -4.23 11.02
N SER A 105 8.61 -3.02 11.17
CA SER A 105 10.02 -2.74 10.85
C SER A 105 10.98 -3.47 11.80
N GLU A 106 10.68 -3.51 13.10
CA GLU A 106 11.47 -4.23 14.11
C GLU A 106 11.42 -5.74 13.88
N ALA A 107 10.24 -6.29 13.58
CA ALA A 107 10.11 -7.70 13.21
C ALA A 107 10.93 -8.04 11.95
N MET A 108 10.94 -7.17 10.95
CA MET A 108 11.79 -7.36 9.77
C MET A 108 13.28 -7.23 10.06
N ALA A 109 13.69 -6.32 10.94
CA ALA A 109 15.07 -6.21 11.36
C ALA A 109 15.53 -7.51 12.05
N MET A 110 14.71 -8.04 12.97
CA MET A 110 14.96 -9.34 13.61
C MET A 110 15.08 -10.49 12.61
N VAL A 111 14.23 -10.54 11.58
CA VAL A 111 14.30 -11.61 10.57
C VAL A 111 15.50 -11.47 9.63
N ARG A 112 16.06 -10.27 9.48
CA ARG A 112 17.25 -10.01 8.65
C ARG A 112 18.56 -10.29 9.38
N GLU A 113 18.57 -10.20 10.70
CA GLU A 113 19.73 -10.51 11.53
C GLU A 113 20.18 -11.97 11.28
N GLU A 114 21.43 -12.12 10.85
CA GLU A 114 22.00 -13.43 10.56
C GLU A 114 22.23 -14.19 11.88
N GLY A 115 21.60 -15.35 12.04
CA GLY A 115 21.61 -16.09 13.30
C GLY A 115 20.52 -15.67 14.30
N ALA A 116 19.56 -14.84 13.89
CA ALA A 116 18.41 -14.51 14.72
C ALA A 116 17.66 -15.77 15.19
N ASP A 117 17.33 -15.79 16.47
CA ASP A 117 16.50 -16.82 17.04
C ASP A 117 15.11 -16.78 16.39
N LEU A 118 14.70 -17.91 15.80
CA LEU A 118 13.44 -18.01 15.09
C LEU A 118 12.24 -17.77 16.02
N ALA A 119 12.36 -18.07 17.32
CA ALA A 119 11.30 -17.79 18.29
C ALA A 119 11.21 -16.29 18.59
N SER A 120 12.34 -15.57 18.70
CA SER A 120 12.36 -14.10 18.81
C SER A 120 11.78 -13.43 17.57
N ALA A 121 12.18 -13.85 16.37
CA ALA A 121 11.65 -13.34 15.11
C ALA A 121 10.14 -13.59 14.97
N ARG A 122 9.69 -14.77 15.37
CA ARG A 122 8.28 -15.14 15.45
C ARG A 122 7.52 -14.26 16.45
N ALA A 123 8.07 -14.02 17.63
CA ALA A 123 7.44 -13.20 18.65
C ALA A 123 7.24 -11.76 18.13
N ALA A 124 8.29 -11.15 17.55
CA ALA A 124 8.18 -9.82 16.96
C ALA A 124 7.16 -9.76 15.82
N ALA A 125 7.13 -10.77 14.95
CA ALA A 125 6.12 -10.84 13.90
C ALA A 125 4.69 -10.99 14.45
N GLY A 126 4.52 -11.69 15.57
CA GLY A 126 3.26 -11.79 16.30
C GLY A 126 2.83 -10.45 16.91
N GLU A 127 3.75 -9.71 17.51
CA GLU A 127 3.49 -8.36 18.04
C GLU A 127 3.12 -7.38 16.92
N ALA A 128 3.88 -7.40 15.82
CA ALA A 128 3.55 -6.65 14.61
C ALA A 128 2.13 -6.97 14.13
N LEU A 129 1.77 -8.25 14.02
CA LEU A 129 0.42 -8.66 13.62
C LEU A 129 -0.66 -8.17 14.59
N ALA A 130 -0.39 -8.13 15.90
CA ALA A 130 -1.34 -7.65 16.91
C ALA A 130 -1.63 -6.15 16.83
N THR A 131 -0.70 -5.36 16.28
CA THR A 131 -0.88 -3.89 16.14
C THR A 131 -1.60 -3.49 14.86
N LEU A 132 -1.59 -4.32 13.81
CA LEU A 132 -2.23 -4.06 12.52
C LEU A 132 -3.76 -3.85 12.57
N PRO A 133 -4.57 -4.60 13.36
CA PRO A 133 -6.01 -4.36 13.46
C PRO A 133 -6.37 -2.95 13.95
N SER A 134 -5.47 -2.31 14.70
CA SER A 134 -5.65 -0.92 15.15
C SER A 134 -5.65 0.06 13.98
N LEU A 135 -5.00 -0.28 12.85
CA LEU A 135 -5.04 0.49 11.60
C LEU A 135 -6.42 0.41 10.95
N ALA A 136 -7.05 -0.76 10.98
CA ALA A 136 -8.34 -0.99 10.37
C ALA A 136 -9.50 -0.39 11.18
N GLY A 137 -9.35 -0.32 12.51
CA GLY A 137 -10.33 0.30 13.41
C GLY A 137 -10.27 1.84 13.45
N ALA A 138 -9.14 2.45 13.12
CA ALA A 138 -8.95 3.90 13.19
C ALA A 138 -9.77 4.69 12.15
N ASP A 139 -10.16 4.07 11.03
CA ASP A 139 -10.99 4.70 9.99
C ASP A 139 -12.49 4.71 10.34
N ALA A 140 -12.91 3.88 11.30
CA ALA A 140 -14.32 3.77 11.70
C ALA A 140 -14.77 4.86 12.71
N GLY A 141 -13.88 5.76 13.11
CA GLY A 141 -14.04 6.60 14.30
C GLY A 141 -13.88 8.10 14.09
N THR A 142 -14.32 8.70 12.99
CA THR A 142 -14.58 10.16 12.94
C THR A 142 -15.68 10.46 11.93
N GLY A 143 -16.90 10.04 12.27
CA GLY A 143 -18.11 10.38 11.53
C GLY A 143 -19.28 10.54 12.51
N GLY A 144 -19.41 11.73 13.09
CA GLY A 144 -20.64 12.17 13.76
C GLY A 144 -20.53 12.35 15.27
N SER A 145 -20.46 13.61 15.69
CA SER A 145 -21.40 14.23 16.64
C SER A 145 -21.27 15.75 16.53
#